data_AF-A0AAV7VNC3-F1
#
_entry.id   AF-A0AAV7VNC3-F1
#
_cell.length_a   1.000
_cell.length_b   1.000
_cell.length_c   1.000
_cell.angle_alpha   90.00
_cell.angle_beta   90.00
_cell.angle_gamma   90.00
#
_symmetry.space_group_name_H-M   'P 1'
#
loop_
_entity.id
_entity.type
_entity.pdbx_description
1 polymer ?
#
loop_
_entity_poly.entity_id
_entity_poly.type
_entity_poly.pdbx_seq_one_letter_code
_entity_poly.pdbx_strand_id
1 'polypeptide(L)'
;MADTSQGATMDCILQEISAVGRRLEGMDGMMASLTEDTRSRRLDIAGFQSQVTALEQGVMSVETQAVLTSDRDQELLYLRSKVIDLEDRGCRDNVRFLGFPKNIEGTDMQSFLKSTLPQITGLSFEPPRSFKEHTDWIPNIMMEPTTHDLS
;
A
#
# COMPACT_ATOMS: atom_id res chain seq x y z
N MET A 1 -51.49 79.86 23.67
CA MET A 1 -50.26 79.56 22.88
C MET A 1 -49.33 78.54 23.55
N ALA A 2 -49.42 78.29 24.86
CA ALA A 2 -48.61 77.25 25.53
C ALA A 2 -49.08 75.80 25.28
N ASP A 3 -50.40 75.57 25.18
CA ASP A 3 -50.98 74.22 24.98
C ASP A 3 -50.55 73.54 23.67
N THR A 4 -50.43 74.33 22.59
CA THR A 4 -50.08 73.79 21.26
C THR A 4 -48.62 73.32 21.19
N SER A 5 -47.74 73.91 22.00
CA SER A 5 -46.32 73.53 22.11
C SER A 5 -46.13 72.23 22.90
N GLN A 6 -46.92 72.05 23.95
CA GLN A 6 -46.86 70.86 24.80
C GLN A 6 -47.43 69.63 24.07
N GLY A 7 -48.50 69.80 23.28
CA GLY A 7 -49.03 68.76 22.38
C GLY A 7 -48.01 68.33 21.32
N ALA A 8 -47.38 69.28 20.63
CA ALA A 8 -46.35 68.98 19.63
C ALA A 8 -45.13 68.24 20.21
N THR A 9 -44.76 68.51 21.46
CA THR A 9 -43.67 67.82 22.15
C THR A 9 -44.04 66.38 22.51
N MET A 10 -45.28 66.16 22.95
CA MET A 10 -45.80 64.82 23.27
C MET A 10 -45.90 63.94 22.02
N ASP A 11 -46.35 64.50 20.89
CA ASP A 11 -46.44 63.79 19.61
C ASP A 11 -45.06 63.33 19.11
N CYS A 12 -44.04 64.17 19.28
CA CYS A 12 -42.65 63.82 18.95
C CYS A 12 -42.14 62.64 19.79
N ILE A 13 -42.43 62.64 21.10
CA ILE A 13 -42.06 61.53 22.01
C ILE A 13 -42.77 60.23 21.61
N LEU A 14 -44.07 60.29 21.31
CA LEU A 14 -44.83 59.11 20.86
C LEU A 14 -44.28 58.54 19.54
N GLN A 15 -43.84 59.41 18.63
CA GLN A 15 -43.22 59.01 17.38
C GLN A 15 -41.87 58.31 17.61
N GLU A 16 -41.02 58.81 18.52
CA GLU A 16 -39.76 58.16 18.88
C GLU A 16 -39.99 56.82 19.58
N ILE A 17 -40.93 56.72 20.52
CA ILE A 17 -41.28 55.44 21.19
C ILE A 17 -41.73 54.42 20.14
N SER A 18 -42.54 54.83 19.18
CA SER A 18 -42.99 53.97 18.08
C SER A 18 -41.82 53.54 17.18
N ALA A 19 -40.85 54.44 16.93
CA ALA A 19 -39.65 54.12 16.16
C ALA A 19 -38.73 53.14 16.90
N VAL A 20 -38.57 53.30 18.21
CA VAL A 20 -37.83 52.36 19.07
C VAL A 20 -38.52 51.00 19.10
N GLY A 21 -39.86 50.96 19.21
CA GLY A 21 -40.63 49.71 19.16
C GLY A 21 -40.38 48.92 17.88
N ARG A 22 -40.46 49.56 16.72
CA ARG A 22 -40.15 48.91 15.42
C ARG A 22 -38.71 48.39 15.34
N ARG A 23 -37.75 49.10 15.93
CA ARG A 23 -36.34 48.66 15.97
C ARG A 23 -36.17 47.44 16.85
N LEU A 24 -36.85 47.37 17.99
CA LEU A 24 -36.83 46.21 18.88
C LEU A 24 -37.44 44.99 18.21
N GLU A 25 -38.60 45.14 17.56
CA GLU A 25 -39.22 44.05 16.77
C GLU A 25 -38.28 43.54 15.66
N GLY A 26 -37.59 44.45 14.98
CA GLY A 26 -36.57 44.08 13.98
C GLY A 26 -35.39 43.33 14.59
N MET A 27 -34.93 43.73 15.78
CA MET A 27 -33.87 43.02 16.51
C MET A 27 -34.32 41.63 16.96
N ASP A 28 -35.55 41.49 17.45
CA ASP A 28 -36.11 40.19 17.84
C ASP A 28 -36.19 39.24 16.64
N GLY A 29 -36.59 39.74 15.47
CA GLY A 29 -36.56 38.98 14.22
C GLY A 29 -35.15 38.54 13.83
N MET A 30 -34.16 39.43 13.91
CA MET A 30 -32.75 39.08 13.64
C MET A 30 -32.20 38.07 14.64
N MET A 31 -32.51 38.21 15.93
CA MET A 31 -32.09 37.25 16.95
C MET A 31 -32.70 35.87 16.74
N ALA A 32 -33.98 35.80 16.35
CA ALA A 32 -34.63 34.54 16.02
C ALA A 32 -33.95 33.85 14.84
N SER A 33 -33.66 34.58 13.76
CA SER A 33 -32.94 34.04 12.59
C SER A 33 -31.54 33.56 12.97
N LEU A 34 -30.79 34.33 13.74
CA LEU A 34 -29.44 33.96 14.17
C LEU A 34 -29.44 32.71 15.07
N THR A 35 -30.47 32.56 15.90
CA THR A 35 -30.65 31.39 16.76
C THR A 35 -30.88 30.14 15.90
N GLU A 36 -31.70 30.24 14.86
CA GLU A 36 -31.93 29.12 13.95
C GLU A 36 -30.69 28.78 13.12
N ASP A 37 -29.98 29.78 12.59
CA ASP A 37 -28.71 29.57 11.88
C ASP A 37 -27.67 28.88 12.79
N THR A 38 -27.59 29.32 14.05
CA THR A 38 -26.69 28.73 15.05
C THR A 38 -27.09 27.29 15.36
N ARG A 39 -28.40 26.99 15.43
CA ARG A 39 -28.91 25.64 15.62
C ARG A 39 -28.58 24.74 14.44
N SER A 40 -28.81 25.21 13.21
CA SER A 40 -28.47 24.49 11.98
C SER A 40 -26.98 24.16 11.94
N ARG A 41 -26.11 25.16 12.16
CA ARG A 41 -24.65 24.94 12.17
C ARG A 41 -24.20 23.94 13.23
N ARG A 42 -24.84 23.92 14.40
CA ARG A 42 -24.54 22.90 15.43
C ARG A 42 -24.86 21.49 14.97
N LEU A 43 -25.97 21.31 14.25
CA LEU A 43 -26.33 20.01 13.68
C LEU A 43 -25.33 19.58 12.61
N ASP A 44 -24.94 20.49 11.72
CA ASP A 44 -23.94 20.22 10.69
C ASP A 44 -22.59 19.84 11.31
N ILE A 45 -22.15 20.58 12.34
CA ILE A 45 -20.92 20.27 13.08
C ILE A 45 -20.99 18.88 13.71
N ALA A 46 -22.12 18.51 14.32
CA ALA A 46 -22.28 17.17 14.89
C ALA A 46 -22.21 16.07 13.80
N GLY A 47 -22.80 16.33 12.63
CA GLY A 47 -22.69 15.45 11.48
C GLY A 47 -21.25 15.28 11.00
N PHE A 48 -20.51 16.38 10.84
CA PHE A 48 -19.11 16.34 10.45
C PHE A 48 -18.23 15.64 11.49
N GLN A 49 -18.48 15.85 12.78
CA GLN A 49 -17.76 15.13 13.85
C GLN A 49 -17.93 13.62 13.73
N SER A 50 -19.16 13.15 13.49
CA SER A 50 -19.42 11.73 13.28
C SER A 50 -18.69 11.17 12.05
N GLN A 51 -18.65 11.93 10.95
CA GLN A 51 -17.95 11.52 9.74
C GLN A 51 -16.43 11.47 9.95
N VAL A 52 -15.87 12.48 10.63
CA VAL A 52 -14.44 12.53 10.96
C VAL A 52 -14.05 11.32 11.83
N THR A 53 -14.81 11.00 12.87
CA THR A 53 -14.52 9.82 13.71
C THR A 53 -14.57 8.52 12.90
N ALA A 54 -15.53 8.37 11.97
CA ALA A 54 -15.59 7.19 11.10
C ALA A 54 -14.39 7.11 10.15
N LEU A 55 -13.95 8.24 9.59
CA LEU A 55 -12.76 8.31 8.75
C LEU A 55 -11.48 8.00 9.52
N GLU A 56 -11.33 8.54 10.73
CA GLU A 56 -10.18 8.27 11.60
C GLU A 56 -10.06 6.78 11.91
N GLN A 57 -11.18 6.11 12.24
CA GLN A 57 -11.21 4.66 12.44
C GLN A 57 -10.83 3.89 11.16
N GLY A 58 -11.31 4.35 10.00
CA GLY A 58 -10.96 3.78 8.70
C GLY A 58 -9.46 3.88 8.41
N VAL A 59 -8.86 5.04 8.65
CA VAL A 59 -7.42 5.28 8.47
C VAL A 59 -6.61 4.36 9.38
N MET A 60 -6.94 4.27 10.67
CA MET A 60 -6.24 3.38 11.60
C MET A 60 -6.28 1.91 11.16
N SER A 61 -7.41 1.45 10.62
CA SER A 61 -7.54 0.09 10.08
C SER A 61 -6.63 -0.12 8.87
N VAL A 62 -6.61 0.83 7.93
CA VAL A 62 -5.77 0.75 6.72
C VAL A 62 -4.29 0.78 7.08
N GLU A 63 -3.88 1.65 8.01
CA GLU A 63 -2.49 1.71 8.49
C GLU A 63 -2.06 0.38 9.12
N THR A 64 -2.92 -0.23 9.95
CA THR A 64 -2.65 -1.54 10.54
C THR A 64 -2.48 -2.62 9.47
N GLN A 65 -3.35 -2.61 8.44
CA GLN A 65 -3.23 -3.54 7.32
C GLN A 65 -1.95 -3.32 6.51
N ALA A 66 -1.56 -2.08 6.27
CA ALA A 66 -0.36 -1.74 5.52
C ALA A 66 0.92 -2.26 6.20
N VAL A 67 0.98 -2.16 7.54
CA VAL A 67 2.09 -2.73 8.33
C VAL A 67 2.14 -4.25 8.18
N LEU A 68 0.99 -4.93 8.34
CA LEU A 68 0.93 -6.39 8.19
C LEU A 68 1.32 -6.86 6.78
N THR A 69 0.94 -6.12 5.74
CA THR A 69 1.36 -6.46 4.37
C THR A 69 2.86 -6.26 4.18
N SER A 70 3.44 -5.18 4.72
CA SER A 70 4.88 -4.92 4.67
C SER A 70 5.68 -6.03 5.36
N ASP A 71 5.23 -6.49 6.53
CA ASP A 71 5.88 -7.59 7.26
C ASP A 71 5.85 -8.90 6.45
N ARG A 72 4.71 -9.19 5.81
CA ARG A 72 4.57 -10.37 4.93
C ARG A 72 5.47 -10.28 3.70
N ASP A 73 5.61 -9.09 3.11
CA ASP A 73 6.49 -8.90 1.95
C ASP A 73 7.96 -9.10 2.33
N GLN A 74 8.37 -8.63 3.51
CA GLN A 74 9.70 -8.90 4.03
C GLN A 74 9.94 -10.39 4.28
N GLU A 75 8.95 -11.09 4.86
CA GLU A 75 9.02 -12.54 5.06
C GLU A 75 9.14 -13.27 3.70
N LEU A 76 8.35 -12.89 2.70
CA LEU A 76 8.43 -13.46 1.35
C LEU A 76 9.81 -13.24 0.71
N LEU A 77 10.39 -12.04 0.84
CA LEU A 77 11.74 -11.76 0.34
C LEU A 77 12.78 -12.62 1.04
N TYR A 78 12.70 -12.77 2.36
CA TYR A 78 13.58 -13.63 3.14
C TYR A 78 13.47 -15.11 2.72
N LEU A 79 12.25 -15.63 2.61
CA LEU A 79 12.02 -17.00 2.16
C LEU A 79 12.52 -17.23 0.74
N ARG A 80 12.28 -16.29 -0.18
CA ARG A 80 12.79 -16.38 -1.55
C ARG A 80 14.31 -16.42 -1.59
N SER A 81 14.97 -15.54 -0.83
CA SER A 81 16.44 -15.55 -0.71
C SER A 81 16.94 -16.89 -0.17
N LYS A 82 16.25 -17.45 0.84
CA LYS A 82 16.62 -18.74 1.43
C LYS A 82 16.43 -19.90 0.46
N VAL A 83 15.39 -19.87 -0.38
CA VAL A 83 15.17 -20.87 -1.42
C VAL A 83 16.31 -20.83 -2.43
N ILE A 84 16.68 -19.64 -2.92
CA ILE A 84 17.80 -19.46 -3.85
C ILE A 84 19.10 -19.99 -3.22
N ASP A 85 19.40 -19.62 -1.98
CA ASP A 85 20.60 -20.11 -1.28
C ASP A 85 20.63 -21.64 -1.15
N LEU A 86 19.47 -22.27 -0.93
CA LEU A 86 19.37 -23.73 -0.81
C LEU A 86 19.50 -24.41 -2.17
N GLU A 87 18.93 -23.85 -3.23
CA GLU A 87 19.07 -24.33 -4.60
C GLU A 87 20.53 -24.23 -5.07
N ASP A 88 21.19 -23.11 -4.82
CA ASP A 88 22.60 -22.89 -5.15
C ASP A 88 23.49 -23.88 -4.40
N ARG A 89 23.26 -24.09 -3.09
CA ARG A 89 24.01 -25.09 -2.30
C ARG A 89 23.78 -26.51 -2.80
N GLY A 90 22.55 -26.83 -3.20
CA GLY A 90 22.21 -28.14 -3.76
C GLY A 90 22.81 -28.38 -5.15
N CYS A 91 23.03 -27.31 -5.93
CA CYS A 91 23.57 -27.37 -7.28
C CYS A 91 25.08 -27.10 -7.37
N ARG A 92 25.72 -26.66 -6.29
CA ARG A 92 27.12 -26.21 -6.29
C ARG A 92 28.11 -27.26 -6.81
N ASP A 93 27.83 -28.53 -6.56
CA ASP A 93 28.67 -29.65 -6.96
C ASP A 93 28.14 -30.37 -8.23
N ASN A 94 27.08 -29.83 -8.84
CA ASN A 94 26.50 -30.40 -10.06
C ASN A 94 27.15 -29.76 -11.29
N VAL A 95 27.74 -30.60 -12.15
CA VAL A 95 28.32 -30.17 -13.44
C VAL A 95 27.36 -30.52 -14.56
N ARG A 96 27.04 -29.56 -15.43
CA ARG A 96 26.22 -29.77 -16.64
C ARG A 96 27.09 -29.89 -17.88
N PHE A 97 26.97 -31.00 -18.58
CA PHE A 97 27.62 -31.22 -19.87
C PHE A 97 26.66 -30.85 -21.01
N LEU A 98 27.00 -29.82 -21.78
CA LEU A 98 26.20 -29.33 -22.91
C LEU A 98 26.93 -29.57 -24.23
N GLY A 99 26.17 -29.79 -25.32
CA GLY A 99 26.72 -29.92 -26.67
C GLY A 99 27.18 -31.33 -27.08
N PHE A 100 26.99 -32.33 -26.22
CA PHE A 100 27.23 -33.73 -26.59
C PHE A 100 26.08 -34.29 -27.44
N PRO A 101 26.38 -35.01 -28.54
CA PRO A 101 25.37 -35.79 -29.26
C PRO A 101 24.70 -36.80 -28.33
N LYS A 102 23.41 -37.08 -28.56
CA LYS A 102 22.67 -38.09 -27.77
C LYS A 102 23.36 -39.46 -27.86
N ASN A 103 23.42 -40.16 -26.72
CA ASN A 103 23.96 -41.52 -26.57
C ASN A 103 25.47 -41.66 -26.89
N ILE A 104 26.24 -40.56 -26.90
CA ILE A 104 27.70 -40.64 -27.13
C ILE A 104 28.46 -41.33 -25.97
N GLU A 105 27.88 -41.30 -24.77
CA GLU A 105 28.41 -41.99 -23.58
C GLU A 105 28.34 -43.52 -23.67
N GLY A 106 27.50 -44.08 -24.54
CA GLY A 106 27.29 -45.53 -24.65
C GLY A 106 26.59 -46.09 -23.41
N THR A 107 27.10 -47.21 -22.89
CA THR A 107 26.49 -47.96 -21.78
C THR A 107 26.96 -47.48 -20.40
N ASP A 108 28.08 -46.77 -20.30
CA ASP A 108 28.68 -46.35 -19.03
C ASP A 108 29.22 -44.91 -19.10
N MET A 109 28.47 -44.00 -18.47
CA MET A 109 28.80 -42.58 -18.44
C MET A 109 30.06 -42.28 -17.62
N GLN A 110 30.40 -43.08 -16.60
CA GLN A 110 31.62 -42.85 -15.81
C GLN A 110 32.87 -43.14 -16.62
N SER A 111 32.87 -44.23 -17.38
CA SER A 111 33.98 -44.57 -18.27
C SER A 111 34.17 -43.51 -19.35
N PHE A 112 33.06 -43.02 -19.92
CA PHE A 112 33.10 -41.90 -20.88
C PHE A 112 33.69 -40.63 -20.25
N LEU A 113 33.25 -40.21 -19.06
CA LEU A 113 33.79 -39.01 -18.41
C LEU A 113 35.26 -39.17 -18.04
N LYS A 114 35.70 -40.36 -17.59
CA LYS A 114 37.11 -40.65 -17.28
C LYS A 114 38.02 -40.52 -18.51
N SER A 115 37.55 -40.90 -19.70
CA SER A 115 38.34 -40.74 -20.93
C SER A 115 38.27 -39.32 -21.48
N THR A 116 37.11 -38.68 -21.41
CA THR A 116 36.80 -37.44 -22.14
C THR A 116 37.22 -36.19 -21.37
N LEU A 117 37.02 -36.14 -20.05
CA LEU A 117 37.38 -34.97 -19.24
C LEU A 117 38.88 -34.64 -19.30
N PRO A 118 39.81 -35.61 -19.19
CA PRO A 118 41.23 -35.32 -19.30
C PRO A 118 41.64 -34.81 -20.68
N GLN A 119 40.98 -35.27 -21.75
CA GLN A 119 41.25 -34.82 -23.11
C GLN A 119 40.83 -33.37 -23.33
N ILE A 120 39.71 -32.94 -22.73
CA ILE A 120 39.19 -31.57 -22.87
C ILE A 120 39.92 -30.60 -21.94
N THR A 121 40.12 -30.99 -20.69
CA THR A 121 40.63 -30.09 -19.64
C THR A 121 42.15 -30.11 -19.50
N GLY A 122 42.83 -31.13 -20.02
CA GLY A 122 44.26 -31.36 -19.79
C GLY A 122 44.59 -31.75 -18.33
N LEU A 123 43.57 -31.96 -17.49
CA LEU A 123 43.72 -32.30 -16.09
C LEU A 123 43.40 -33.78 -15.87
N SER A 124 44.19 -34.45 -15.03
CA SER A 124 43.86 -35.81 -14.59
C SER A 124 42.57 -35.75 -13.78
N PHE A 125 41.55 -36.48 -14.23
CA PHE A 125 40.26 -36.56 -13.55
C PHE A 125 40.12 -37.93 -12.86
N GLU A 126 40.00 -37.91 -11.54
CA GLU A 126 39.63 -39.08 -10.75
C GLU A 126 38.24 -38.82 -10.13
N PRO A 127 37.18 -39.54 -10.56
CA PRO A 127 35.84 -39.26 -10.08
C PRO A 127 35.70 -39.55 -8.57
N PRO A 128 34.90 -38.76 -7.83
CA PRO A 128 34.65 -39.00 -6.42
C PRO A 128 34.05 -40.40 -6.16
N ARG A 129 34.35 -40.99 -5.00
CA ARG A 129 33.86 -42.33 -4.59
C ARG A 129 32.34 -42.47 -4.56
N SER A 130 31.60 -41.36 -4.52
CA SER A 130 30.14 -41.30 -4.55
C SER A 130 29.66 -40.44 -5.72
N PHE A 131 29.99 -40.83 -6.95
CA PHE A 131 29.38 -40.25 -8.14
C PHE A 131 27.95 -40.82 -8.29
N LYS A 132 26.95 -39.94 -8.26
CA LYS A 132 25.56 -40.31 -8.54
C LYS A 132 25.20 -39.75 -9.90
N GLU A 133 24.83 -40.64 -10.81
CA GLU A 133 24.26 -40.25 -12.09
C GLU A 133 22.81 -39.86 -11.88
N HIS A 134 22.48 -38.62 -12.25
CA HIS A 134 21.10 -38.17 -12.40
C HIS A 134 20.89 -37.94 -13.90
N THR A 135 20.35 -38.94 -14.59
CA THR A 135 20.12 -38.93 -16.05
C THR A 135 18.71 -38.49 -16.44
N ASP A 136 17.91 -38.03 -15.47
CA ASP A 136 16.61 -37.46 -15.77
C ASP A 136 16.81 -36.27 -16.70
N TRP A 137 16.20 -36.35 -17.90
CA TRP A 137 16.16 -35.25 -18.84
C TRP A 137 15.48 -34.06 -18.15
N ILE A 138 16.28 -33.10 -17.69
CA ILE A 138 15.77 -31.85 -17.15
C ILE A 138 15.27 -31.05 -18.36
N PRO A 139 13.95 -30.80 -18.51
CA PRO A 139 13.47 -29.91 -19.55
C PRO A 139 14.23 -28.59 -19.44
N ASN A 140 14.61 -28.03 -20.57
CA ASN A 140 15.25 -26.72 -20.63
C ASN A 140 14.23 -25.69 -20.12
N ILE A 141 14.15 -25.50 -18.81
CA ILE A 141 13.41 -24.39 -18.21
C ILE A 141 14.23 -23.19 -18.62
N MET A 142 13.81 -22.55 -19.71
CA MET A 142 14.22 -21.21 -20.07
C MET A 142 14.21 -20.39 -18.79
N MET A 143 15.41 -20.05 -18.31
CA MET A 143 15.59 -18.88 -17.49
C MET A 143 15.21 -17.70 -18.40
N GLU A 144 13.92 -17.38 -18.46
CA GLU A 144 13.52 -16.09 -19.01
C GLU A 144 14.23 -15.03 -18.16
N PRO A 145 14.98 -14.10 -18.77
CA PRO A 145 15.56 -13.00 -18.01
C PRO A 145 14.39 -12.22 -17.43
N THR A 146 14.24 -12.25 -16.10
CA THR A 146 13.37 -11.32 -15.38
C THR A 146 13.89 -9.91 -15.66
N THR A 147 13.34 -9.28 -16.68
CA THR A 147 13.43 -7.85 -16.91
C THR A 147 12.67 -7.18 -15.77
N HIS A 148 13.40 -6.80 -14.73
CA HIS A 148 12.94 -5.75 -13.83
C HIS A 148 13.00 -4.42 -14.59
N ASP A 149 11.98 -4.18 -15.42
CA ASP A 149 11.62 -2.82 -15.83
C ASP A 149 10.82 -2.19 -14.70
N LEU A 150 11.48 -1.36 -13.90
CA LEU A 150 10.82 -0.36 -13.08
C LEU A 150 10.88 0.95 -13.85
N SER A 151 9.77 1.27 -14.53
CA SER A 151 9.38 2.63 -14.88
C SER A 151 8.43 3.16 -13.82
#